data_AF-A0AAW7LQ66-F1
#
_entry.id   AF-A0AAW7LQ66-F1
#
_cell.length_a   1.000
_cell.length_b   1.000
_cell.length_c   1.000
_cell.angle_alpha   90.00
_cell.angle_beta   90.00
_cell.angle_gamma   90.00
#
_symmetry.space_group_name_H-M   'P 1'
#
loop_
_entity.id
_entity.type
_entity.pdbx_description
1 polymer ?
#
loop_
_entity_poly.entity_id
_entity_poly.type
_entity_poly.pdbx_seq_one_letter_code
_entity_poly.pdbx_strand_id
1 'polypeptide(L)'
;MMTRRSFVRQGLVTSTSMLLAGMTGFSFSQFARATENRRWQMPDEGALHAATWMAFGASAEIWEPHLLPVVQENLALVAKTIAAFEPVNMLVREEDSELAARLCGPSVNLLVHPIDDLWIRDTGPVFVKSASGALGGVGFNFNGWGNKQEHERDADVAEFVTDYVHAEFIRSVLTLEGGGIEVDGEGTAIITESCVLNSNRNPGVSKAECEEELKRLLGLEKIIWLPGIAGKDITDGHTDFYARFTHPGTVVAGLEQDPSSFDYAITRRHLDILRAATDAKGRRLEVVTLEGPSTIRQTYASDDFATGYINFYLCNDAVIAPQFGDKRTDRNTHTILQELFADREIIQLNIDGIAAGGGGIHCATQQQPR
;
A
#
# COMPACT_ATOMS: atom_id res chain seq x y z
N MET A 1 6.72 -22.48 8.32
CA MET A 1 7.97 -22.15 7.62
C MET A 1 8.40 -20.78 8.10
N MET A 2 9.66 -20.60 8.51
CA MET A 2 10.21 -19.25 8.69
C MET A 2 10.33 -18.64 7.28
N THR A 3 9.68 -17.50 7.04
CA THR A 3 9.81 -16.76 5.78
C THR A 3 11.13 -15.99 5.79
N ARG A 4 11.62 -15.56 4.63
CA ARG A 4 12.88 -14.79 4.47
C ARG A 4 12.95 -13.55 5.39
N ARG A 5 11.78 -13.07 5.84
CA ARG A 5 11.57 -11.83 6.60
C ARG A 5 11.56 -11.98 8.12
N SER A 6 11.57 -13.21 8.65
CA SER A 6 11.63 -13.41 10.10
C SER A 6 13.09 -13.49 10.57
N PHE A 7 13.69 -12.36 10.96
CA PHE A 7 14.94 -12.36 11.73
C PHE A 7 14.66 -11.92 13.18
N VAL A 8 14.71 -12.87 14.11
CA VAL A 8 14.75 -12.56 15.55
C VAL A 8 16.21 -12.54 15.97
N ARG A 9 16.74 -11.35 16.26
CA ARG A 9 18.05 -11.22 16.91
C ARG A 9 17.90 -11.66 18.37
N GLN A 10 18.22 -12.92 18.68
CA GLN A 10 18.38 -13.36 20.07
C GLN A 10 19.62 -12.71 20.68
N GLY A 11 19.44 -11.51 21.24
CA GLY A 11 20.36 -10.93 22.20
C GLY A 11 20.13 -11.55 23.57
N LEU A 12 21.08 -12.33 24.05
CA LEU A 12 21.10 -12.83 25.43
C LEU A 12 21.27 -11.63 26.38
N VAL A 13 20.17 -11.16 26.99
CA VAL A 13 20.22 -10.28 28.16
C VAL A 13 19.54 -11.00 29.31
N THR A 14 20.35 -11.73 30.08
CA THR A 14 19.99 -12.14 31.44
C THR A 14 20.03 -10.91 32.34
N SER A 15 18.88 -10.46 32.83
CA SER A 15 18.74 -9.79 34.14
C SER A 15 17.27 -9.60 34.54
N THR A 16 16.83 -10.47 35.45
CA THR A 16 15.89 -10.26 36.58
C THR A 16 14.67 -9.34 36.42
N SER A 17 13.52 -9.99 36.56
CA SER A 17 12.16 -9.47 36.73
C SER A 17 12.00 -8.44 37.85
N MET A 18 11.24 -7.39 37.58
CA MET A 18 10.31 -6.81 38.54
C MET A 18 8.99 -6.49 37.82
N LEU A 19 7.95 -7.27 38.16
CA LEU A 19 6.57 -7.01 37.79
C LEU A 19 6.10 -5.72 38.47
N LEU A 20 5.68 -4.74 37.68
CA LEU A 20 4.70 -3.75 38.08
C LEU A 20 3.61 -3.73 37.02
N ALA A 21 2.50 -4.39 37.37
CA ALA A 21 1.24 -4.29 36.65
C ALA A 21 0.72 -2.86 36.76
N GLY A 22 0.92 -2.07 35.70
CA GLY A 22 0.24 -0.81 35.49
C GLY A 22 -0.69 -0.96 34.30
N MET A 23 -1.96 -1.30 34.55
CA MET A 23 -3.01 -1.18 33.56
C MET A 23 -3.30 0.31 33.33
N THR A 24 -2.58 0.94 32.41
CA THR A 24 -3.02 2.20 31.83
C THR A 24 -3.79 1.86 30.57
N GLY A 25 -5.11 1.69 30.71
CA GLY A 25 -5.99 1.76 29.56
C GLY A 25 -5.79 3.11 28.88
N PHE A 26 -5.19 3.11 27.71
CA PHE A 26 -5.13 4.27 26.84
C PHE A 26 -6.58 4.58 26.43
N SER A 27 -7.17 5.55 27.11
CA SER A 27 -8.51 6.01 26.80
C SER A 27 -8.48 6.76 25.48
N PHE A 28 -9.09 6.20 24.44
CA PHE A 28 -9.32 6.80 23.11
C PHE A 28 -9.86 8.25 23.19
N SER A 29 -10.48 8.63 24.31
CA SER A 29 -11.13 9.92 24.49
C SER A 29 -10.21 11.12 24.75
N GLN A 30 -8.92 10.92 25.07
CA GLN A 30 -8.05 12.03 25.52
C GLN A 30 -7.27 12.75 24.41
N PHE A 31 -7.07 12.15 23.23
CA PHE A 31 -6.45 12.82 22.08
C PHE A 31 -7.47 13.58 21.20
N ALA A 32 -8.78 13.38 21.40
CA ALA A 32 -9.84 13.98 20.61
C ALA A 32 -10.12 15.48 20.91
N ARG A 33 -9.29 16.14 21.72
CA ARG A 33 -9.56 17.49 22.25
C ARG A 33 -8.35 18.43 22.16
N ALA A 34 -7.84 18.68 20.94
CA ALA A 34 -7.16 19.93 20.58
C ALA A 34 -6.63 19.92 19.13
N THR A 35 -7.47 19.62 18.15
CA THR A 35 -7.26 20.11 16.77
C THR A 35 -8.60 20.65 16.31
N GLU A 36 -8.60 21.80 15.64
CA GLU A 36 -9.80 22.40 15.06
C GLU A 36 -10.58 21.34 14.26
N ASN A 37 -11.93 21.46 14.21
CA ASN A 37 -12.86 20.65 13.42
C ASN A 37 -12.58 20.73 11.90
N ARG A 38 -11.38 20.42 11.44
CA ARG A 38 -11.04 20.30 10.03
C ARG A 38 -11.48 18.91 9.60
N ARG A 39 -12.50 18.88 8.74
CA ARG A 39 -12.89 17.66 8.04
C ARG A 39 -11.85 17.41 6.96
N TRP A 40 -11.10 16.33 7.12
CA TRP A 40 -10.15 15.83 6.13
C TRP A 40 -10.85 14.92 5.13
N GLN A 41 -10.31 14.84 3.93
CA GLN A 41 -10.78 13.95 2.87
C GLN A 41 -9.56 13.38 2.14
N MET A 42 -9.49 12.05 2.05
CA MET A 42 -8.53 11.39 1.17
C MET A 42 -9.07 11.46 -0.27
N PRO A 43 -8.35 12.09 -1.21
CA PRO A 43 -8.75 12.09 -2.61
C PRO A 43 -8.71 10.68 -3.21
N ASP A 44 -9.48 10.47 -4.28
CA ASP A 44 -9.31 9.33 -5.18
C ASP A 44 -7.87 9.30 -5.74
N GLU A 45 -7.31 8.10 -5.93
CA GLU A 45 -5.95 7.95 -6.48
C GLU A 45 -5.83 8.41 -7.93
N GLY A 46 -6.93 8.42 -8.69
CA GLY A 46 -6.96 8.99 -10.03
C GLY A 46 -6.98 10.52 -10.05
N ALA A 47 -7.10 11.21 -8.91
CA ALA A 47 -7.02 12.67 -8.87
C ALA A 47 -5.65 13.18 -9.32
N LEU A 48 -5.55 14.47 -9.69
CA LEU A 48 -4.26 15.04 -10.11
C LEU A 48 -3.22 15.01 -8.99
N HIS A 49 -1.99 14.64 -9.34
CA HIS A 49 -0.85 14.54 -8.44
C HIS A 49 0.12 15.70 -8.57
N ALA A 50 0.65 16.11 -7.42
CA ALA A 50 1.80 17.00 -7.32
C ALA A 50 3.11 16.22 -7.48
N ALA A 51 3.16 14.99 -6.95
CA ALA A 51 4.30 14.07 -7.07
C ALA A 51 3.91 12.62 -6.72
N THR A 52 4.74 11.67 -7.14
CA THR A 52 4.81 10.31 -6.58
C THR A 52 5.98 10.19 -5.61
N TRP A 53 5.80 9.46 -4.53
CA TRP A 53 6.83 9.05 -3.59
C TRP A 53 7.17 7.57 -3.77
N MET A 54 8.47 7.24 -3.71
CA MET A 54 9.03 5.89 -3.79
C MET A 54 10.19 5.73 -2.78
N ALA A 55 10.62 4.50 -2.51
CA ALA A 55 11.77 4.22 -1.65
C ALA A 55 12.75 3.21 -2.30
N PHE A 56 14.02 3.57 -2.37
CA PHE A 56 15.13 2.72 -2.82
C PHE A 56 15.75 2.02 -1.60
N GLY A 57 14.95 1.19 -0.91
CA GLY A 57 15.28 0.64 0.41
C GLY A 57 15.65 -0.84 0.44
N ALA A 58 15.58 -1.56 -0.68
CA ALA A 58 15.84 -3.00 -0.71
C ALA A 58 17.22 -3.35 -0.14
N SER A 59 17.31 -4.36 0.73
CA SER A 59 18.55 -4.84 1.36
C SER A 59 18.80 -6.32 1.04
N ALA A 60 20.06 -6.77 1.12
CA ALA A 60 20.38 -8.18 0.90
C ALA A 60 19.83 -9.08 2.01
N GLU A 61 19.61 -8.53 3.20
CA GLU A 61 19.03 -9.21 4.35
C GLU A 61 17.55 -9.59 4.10
N ILE A 62 16.77 -8.69 3.49
CA ILE A 62 15.34 -8.91 3.19
C ILE A 62 15.18 -9.63 1.85
N TRP A 63 15.93 -9.20 0.82
CA TRP A 63 15.73 -9.62 -0.57
C TRP A 63 16.64 -10.76 -1.01
N GLU A 64 17.58 -11.19 -0.17
CA GLU A 64 18.68 -12.08 -0.54
C GLU A 64 19.62 -11.45 -1.59
N PRO A 65 20.93 -11.79 -1.57
CA PRO A 65 21.90 -11.18 -2.50
C PRO A 65 21.58 -11.33 -3.99
N HIS A 66 20.81 -12.37 -4.36
CA HIS A 66 20.50 -12.67 -5.76
C HIS A 66 19.30 -11.87 -6.32
N LEU A 67 18.36 -11.41 -5.48
CA LEU A 67 17.26 -10.54 -5.95
C LEU A 67 17.60 -9.06 -5.84
N LEU A 68 18.50 -8.67 -4.91
CA LEU A 68 18.81 -7.27 -4.62
C LEU A 68 19.09 -6.43 -5.89
N PRO A 69 19.97 -6.84 -6.83
CA PRO A 69 20.19 -6.04 -8.04
C PRO A 69 18.94 -5.88 -8.90
N VAL A 70 18.09 -6.91 -8.96
CA VAL A 70 16.91 -6.95 -9.83
C VAL A 70 15.79 -6.09 -9.27
N VAL A 71 15.55 -6.14 -7.96
CA VAL A 71 14.56 -5.25 -7.31
C VAL A 71 15.01 -3.79 -7.43
N GLN A 72 16.30 -3.50 -7.26
CA GLN A 72 16.85 -2.15 -7.46
C GLN A 72 16.67 -1.64 -8.89
N GLU A 73 16.92 -2.49 -9.89
CA GLU A 73 16.65 -2.18 -11.30
C GLU A 73 15.16 -1.97 -11.58
N ASN A 74 14.28 -2.78 -10.99
CA ASN A 74 12.82 -2.65 -11.12
C ASN A 74 12.31 -1.36 -10.49
N LEU A 75 12.77 -1.00 -9.28
CA LEU A 75 12.42 0.27 -8.63
C LEU A 75 12.82 1.47 -9.49
N ALA A 76 14.03 1.46 -10.03
CA ALA A 76 14.50 2.52 -10.92
C ALA A 76 13.70 2.57 -12.24
N LEU A 77 13.31 1.42 -12.79
CA LEU A 77 12.47 1.35 -13.98
C LEU A 77 11.08 1.96 -13.72
N VAL A 78 10.42 1.58 -12.62
CA VAL A 78 9.13 2.13 -12.22
C VAL A 78 9.24 3.64 -12.02
N ALA A 79 10.22 4.10 -11.25
CA ALA A 79 10.43 5.52 -10.97
C ALA A 79 10.64 6.36 -12.25
N LYS A 80 11.49 5.89 -13.17
CA LYS A 80 11.72 6.58 -14.45
C LYS A 80 10.47 6.62 -15.33
N THR A 81 9.68 5.55 -15.30
CA THR A 81 8.44 5.47 -16.08
C THR A 81 7.44 6.50 -15.57
N ILE A 82 7.25 6.58 -14.24
CA ILE A 82 6.37 7.57 -13.62
C ILE A 82 6.89 9.00 -13.83
N ALA A 83 8.21 9.21 -13.77
CA ALA A 83 8.85 10.51 -13.97
C ALA A 83 8.58 11.16 -15.35
N ALA A 84 8.06 10.40 -16.32
CA ALA A 84 7.61 10.93 -17.59
C ALA A 84 6.27 11.68 -17.51
N PHE A 85 5.48 11.43 -16.45
CA PHE A 85 4.11 11.94 -16.27
C PHE A 85 3.97 12.89 -15.06
N GLU A 86 4.78 12.70 -14.02
CA GLU A 86 4.77 13.55 -12.84
C GLU A 86 6.10 13.52 -12.07
N PRO A 87 6.38 14.51 -11.21
CA PRO A 87 7.57 14.50 -10.37
C PRO A 87 7.64 13.25 -9.49
N VAL A 88 8.83 12.66 -9.37
CA VAL A 88 9.07 11.51 -8.47
C VAL A 88 10.10 11.88 -7.43
N ASN A 89 9.73 11.71 -6.15
CA ASN A 89 10.63 11.76 -5.00
C ASN A 89 10.96 10.33 -4.57
N MET A 90 12.25 10.01 -4.46
CA MET A 90 12.75 8.69 -4.06
C MET A 90 13.54 8.82 -2.77
N LEU A 91 13.05 8.22 -1.69
CA LEU A 91 13.83 8.06 -0.47
C LEU A 91 14.94 7.05 -0.69
N VAL A 92 16.13 7.33 -0.17
CA VAL A 92 17.30 6.50 -0.39
C VAL A 92 18.22 6.53 0.82
N ARG A 93 18.79 5.38 1.18
CA ARG A 93 19.84 5.31 2.21
C ARG A 93 21.12 5.97 1.71
N GLU A 94 21.90 6.57 2.60
CA GLU A 94 23.16 7.25 2.25
C GLU A 94 24.07 6.30 1.42
N GLU A 95 24.22 5.05 1.87
CA GLU A 95 25.03 4.02 1.23
C GLU A 95 24.55 3.60 -0.17
N ASP A 96 23.28 3.79 -0.48
CA ASP A 96 22.68 3.42 -1.77
C ASP A 96 22.58 4.61 -2.74
N SER A 97 22.94 5.82 -2.31
CA SER A 97 22.71 7.07 -3.04
C SER A 97 23.40 7.10 -4.42
N GLU A 98 24.65 6.66 -4.52
CA GLU A 98 25.37 6.62 -5.79
C GLU A 98 24.75 5.63 -6.77
N LEU A 99 24.30 4.47 -6.27
CA LEU A 99 23.66 3.44 -7.06
C LEU A 99 22.29 3.91 -7.57
N ALA A 100 21.47 4.47 -6.69
CA ALA A 100 20.17 5.03 -7.03
C ALA A 100 20.31 6.15 -8.08
N ALA A 101 21.27 7.07 -7.90
CA ALA A 101 21.52 8.15 -8.86
C ALA A 101 21.87 7.61 -10.26
N ARG A 102 22.70 6.57 -10.32
CA ARG A 102 23.08 5.93 -11.58
C ARG A 102 21.91 5.21 -12.26
N LEU A 103 21.06 4.53 -11.51
CA LEU A 103 19.96 3.72 -12.07
C LEU A 103 18.73 4.57 -12.44
N CYS A 104 18.33 5.50 -11.57
CA CYS A 104 17.18 6.38 -11.74
C CYS A 104 17.46 7.54 -12.70
N GLY A 105 18.69 8.05 -12.73
CA GLY A 105 19.04 9.21 -13.54
C GLY A 105 18.45 10.53 -13.00
N PRO A 106 18.58 11.63 -13.75
CA PRO A 106 18.30 12.98 -13.24
C PRO A 106 16.81 13.35 -13.20
N SER A 107 15.92 12.51 -13.74
CA SER A 107 14.47 12.77 -13.74
C SER A 107 13.79 12.44 -12.42
N VAL A 108 14.49 11.76 -11.50
CA VAL A 108 13.99 11.38 -10.19
C VAL A 108 14.73 12.18 -9.13
N ASN A 109 13.98 12.84 -8.24
CA ASN A 109 14.53 13.59 -7.12
C ASN A 109 14.90 12.63 -5.99
N LEU A 110 16.19 12.50 -5.69
CA LEU A 110 16.68 11.63 -4.63
C LEU A 110 16.77 12.38 -3.30
N LEU A 111 16.20 11.79 -2.25
CA LEU A 111 16.20 12.33 -0.90
C LEU A 111 16.83 11.33 0.05
N VAL A 112 17.95 11.70 0.66
CA VAL A 112 18.60 10.84 1.64
C VAL A 112 17.74 10.76 2.91
N HIS A 113 17.31 9.55 3.25
CA HIS A 113 16.59 9.26 4.48
C HIS A 113 16.81 7.79 4.89
N PRO A 114 17.09 7.50 6.18
CA PRO A 114 17.17 6.11 6.65
C PRO A 114 15.81 5.41 6.49
N ILE A 115 15.83 4.22 5.89
CA ILE A 115 14.67 3.35 5.67
C ILE A 115 15.10 1.89 5.83
N ASP A 116 14.18 1.00 6.19
CA ASP A 116 14.46 -0.44 6.33
C ASP A 116 14.15 -1.20 5.03
N ASP A 117 13.07 -0.84 4.32
CA ASP A 117 12.68 -1.48 3.06
C ASP A 117 12.02 -0.49 2.06
N LEU A 118 11.49 -0.99 0.94
CA LEU A 118 11.02 -0.19 -0.20
C LEU A 118 9.53 0.21 -0.18
N TRP A 119 8.73 -0.28 0.78
CA TRP A 119 7.26 -0.29 0.71
C TRP A 119 6.61 1.03 1.15
N ILE A 120 6.90 2.11 0.43
CA ILE A 120 6.45 3.46 0.80
C ILE A 120 4.93 3.65 0.81
N ARG A 121 4.17 2.78 0.12
CA ARG A 121 2.71 2.73 0.24
C ARG A 121 2.27 2.54 1.69
N ASP A 122 3.05 1.78 2.44
CA ASP A 122 2.70 1.34 3.79
C ASP A 122 3.39 2.17 4.87
N THR A 123 4.58 2.69 4.57
CA THR A 123 5.40 3.49 5.51
C THR A 123 5.22 4.99 5.32
N GLY A 124 4.78 5.42 4.14
CA GLY A 124 4.52 6.82 3.80
C GLY A 124 3.21 7.37 4.37
N PRO A 125 2.99 8.68 4.29
CA PRO A 125 1.77 9.29 4.77
C PRO A 125 0.62 9.05 3.79
N VAL A 126 -0.56 8.80 4.33
CA VAL A 126 -1.80 8.85 3.54
C VAL A 126 -2.23 10.31 3.45
N PHE A 127 -2.01 10.91 2.29
CA PHE A 127 -2.32 12.32 2.08
C PHE A 127 -3.83 12.60 2.05
N VAL A 128 -4.21 13.70 2.68
CA VAL A 128 -5.59 14.18 2.79
C VAL A 128 -5.65 15.68 2.54
N LYS A 129 -6.82 16.18 2.15
CA LYS A 129 -7.08 17.60 2.01
C LYS A 129 -8.19 18.08 2.93
N SER A 130 -8.03 19.28 3.45
CA SER A 130 -9.12 19.97 4.14
C SER A 130 -10.07 20.62 3.12
N ALA A 131 -11.25 21.04 3.59
CA ALA A 131 -12.19 21.81 2.77
C ALA A 131 -11.61 23.15 2.26
N SER A 132 -10.57 23.69 2.90
CA SER A 132 -9.88 24.91 2.45
C SER A 132 -8.72 24.63 1.49
N GLY A 133 -8.46 23.37 1.14
CA GLY A 133 -7.35 22.95 0.29
C GLY A 133 -6.01 22.81 1.02
N ALA A 134 -5.98 22.84 2.35
CA ALA A 134 -4.75 22.56 3.09
C ALA A 134 -4.38 21.08 2.94
N LEU A 135 -3.09 20.79 2.78
CA LEU A 135 -2.56 19.43 2.68
C LEU A 135 -2.25 18.89 4.08
N GLY A 136 -2.67 17.66 4.34
CA GLY A 136 -2.30 16.88 5.52
C GLY A 136 -1.75 15.52 5.13
N GLY A 137 -0.93 14.93 5.99
CA GLY A 137 -0.40 13.58 5.86
C GLY A 137 -0.77 12.75 7.09
N VAL A 138 -1.56 11.70 6.91
CA VAL A 138 -1.94 10.80 8.00
C VAL A 138 -0.87 9.74 8.20
N GLY A 139 -0.31 9.66 9.41
CA GLY A 139 0.59 8.59 9.84
C GLY A 139 -0.15 7.53 10.65
N PHE A 140 -0.11 6.28 10.20
CA PHE A 140 -0.85 5.15 10.78
C PHE A 140 0.01 4.21 11.64
N ASN A 141 1.04 4.73 12.31
CA ASN A 141 1.87 3.97 13.27
C ASN A 141 2.37 2.63 12.71
N PHE A 142 3.05 2.65 11.56
CA PHE A 142 3.54 1.43 10.90
C PHE A 142 4.31 0.52 11.86
N ASN A 143 4.04 -0.79 11.82
CA ASN A 143 4.62 -1.76 12.75
C ASN A 143 5.23 -3.00 12.07
N GLY A 144 5.61 -2.89 10.80
CA GLY A 144 6.16 -4.02 10.03
C GLY A 144 5.14 -5.14 9.82
N TRP A 145 3.92 -4.78 9.44
CA TRP A 145 2.78 -5.67 9.21
C TRP A 145 2.51 -6.67 10.36
N GLY A 146 2.47 -6.15 11.59
CA GLY A 146 2.29 -6.95 12.80
C GLY A 146 3.59 -7.57 13.31
N ASN A 147 4.69 -6.81 13.26
CA ASN A 147 6.04 -7.23 13.65
C ASN A 147 6.57 -8.44 12.87
N LYS A 148 6.13 -8.60 11.62
CA LYS A 148 6.60 -9.66 10.71
C LYS A 148 7.92 -9.30 10.03
N GLN A 149 8.32 -8.02 10.06
CA GLN A 149 9.58 -7.49 9.54
C GLN A 149 10.15 -6.42 10.48
N GLU A 150 11.48 -6.26 10.49
CA GLU A 150 12.15 -5.12 11.13
C GLU A 150 11.75 -3.81 10.43
N HIS A 151 11.45 -2.76 11.19
CA HIS A 151 10.79 -1.55 10.69
C HIS A 151 11.10 -0.29 11.51
N GLU A 152 12.19 -0.29 12.30
CA GLU A 152 12.51 0.81 13.21
C GLU A 152 12.67 2.15 12.47
N ARG A 153 13.31 2.15 11.30
CA ARG A 153 13.53 3.35 10.46
C ARG A 153 12.28 3.67 9.64
N ASP A 154 11.52 2.66 9.23
CA ASP A 154 10.29 2.84 8.46
C ASP A 154 9.19 3.58 9.25
N ALA A 155 9.22 3.54 10.58
CA ALA A 155 8.24 4.22 11.43
C ALA A 155 8.25 5.75 11.31
N ASP A 156 9.38 6.35 10.90
CA ASP A 156 9.57 7.80 10.81
C ASP A 156 9.26 8.37 9.41
N VAL A 157 9.08 7.50 8.41
CA VAL A 157 8.95 7.88 6.99
C VAL A 157 7.75 8.80 6.75
N ALA A 158 6.59 8.50 7.34
CA ALA A 158 5.38 9.31 7.17
C ALA A 158 5.55 10.76 7.66
N GLU A 159 6.22 10.94 8.80
CA GLU A 159 6.47 12.27 9.38
C GLU A 159 7.51 13.03 8.54
N PHE A 160 8.60 12.37 8.13
CA PHE A 160 9.61 12.95 7.25
C PHE A 160 9.03 13.47 5.93
N VAL A 161 8.24 12.63 5.23
CA VAL A 161 7.62 13.01 3.95
C VAL A 161 6.65 14.18 4.14
N THR A 162 5.85 14.15 5.21
CA THR A 162 4.87 15.21 5.51
C THR A 162 5.57 16.54 5.80
N ASP A 163 6.65 16.53 6.57
CA ASP A 163 7.46 17.71 6.89
C ASP A 163 8.15 18.28 5.64
N TYR A 164 8.68 17.41 4.78
CA TYR A 164 9.34 17.81 3.53
C TYR A 164 8.42 18.62 2.61
N VAL A 165 7.14 18.24 2.54
CA VAL A 165 6.14 18.93 1.70
C VAL A 165 5.37 20.02 2.44
N HIS A 166 5.74 20.30 3.69
CA HIS A 166 5.11 21.29 4.56
C HIS A 166 3.60 21.07 4.76
N ALA A 167 3.19 19.79 4.87
CA ALA A 167 1.82 19.40 5.17
C ALA A 167 1.59 19.29 6.69
N GLU A 168 0.32 19.29 7.11
CA GLU A 168 -0.04 19.02 8.51
C GLU A 168 0.09 17.52 8.81
N PHE A 169 0.96 17.13 9.76
CA PHE A 169 1.07 15.73 10.18
C PHE A 169 -0.05 15.34 11.15
N ILE A 170 -0.80 14.31 10.78
CA ILE A 170 -1.98 13.85 11.49
C ILE A 170 -1.70 12.43 11.99
N ARG A 171 -1.48 12.28 13.29
CA ARG A 171 -1.29 10.94 13.90
C ARG A 171 -2.63 10.23 14.03
N SER A 172 -2.71 8.99 13.58
CA SER A 172 -3.81 8.08 13.90
C SER A 172 -3.58 7.40 15.24
N VAL A 173 -4.65 6.89 15.85
CA VAL A 173 -4.57 5.91 16.95
C VAL A 173 -4.53 4.46 16.45
N LEU A 174 -4.79 4.23 15.16
CA LEU A 174 -4.73 2.91 14.54
C LEU A 174 -3.32 2.60 14.06
N THR A 175 -2.98 1.32 14.13
CA THR A 175 -1.91 0.73 13.31
C THR A 175 -2.52 0.29 11.99
N LEU A 176 -2.08 0.85 10.88
CA LEU A 176 -2.56 0.52 9.54
C LEU A 176 -1.50 0.91 8.50
N GLU A 177 -1.64 0.36 7.30
CA GLU A 177 -0.80 0.63 6.15
C GLU A 177 -1.65 1.16 4.99
N GLY A 178 -1.09 2.03 4.15
CA GLY A 178 -1.81 2.62 3.02
C GLY A 178 -2.34 1.57 2.03
N GLY A 179 -1.64 0.45 1.81
CA GLY A 179 -2.11 -0.64 0.93
C GLY A 179 -3.37 -1.34 1.44
N GLY A 180 -3.68 -1.20 2.74
CA GLY A 180 -4.91 -1.69 3.34
C GLY A 180 -6.14 -0.82 3.04
N ILE A 181 -5.96 0.37 2.45
CA ILE A 181 -7.00 1.39 2.28
C ILE A 181 -7.23 1.64 0.80
N GLU A 182 -8.48 1.52 0.37
CA GLU A 182 -8.91 1.94 -0.96
C GLU A 182 -10.10 2.89 -0.87
N VAL A 183 -10.03 4.08 -1.50
CA VAL A 183 -11.08 5.11 -1.43
C VAL A 183 -11.54 5.57 -2.81
N ASP A 184 -12.82 5.96 -2.93
CA ASP A 184 -13.39 6.53 -4.16
C ASP A 184 -13.30 8.07 -4.24
N GLY A 185 -12.74 8.70 -3.21
CA GLY A 185 -12.71 10.16 -3.08
C GLY A 185 -14.07 10.82 -2.80
N GLU A 186 -15.18 10.07 -2.71
CA GLU A 186 -16.55 10.58 -2.49
C GLU A 186 -17.18 10.09 -1.17
N GLY A 187 -16.37 9.51 -0.29
CA GLY A 187 -16.75 9.08 1.06
C GLY A 187 -16.93 7.57 1.20
N THR A 188 -16.55 6.78 0.21
CA THR A 188 -16.56 5.31 0.28
C THR A 188 -15.15 4.78 0.39
N ALA A 189 -14.94 3.81 1.28
CA ALA A 189 -13.74 2.99 1.28
C ALA A 189 -14.08 1.51 1.07
N ILE A 190 -13.12 0.75 0.54
CA ILE A 190 -13.06 -0.70 0.62
C ILE A 190 -11.87 -1.04 1.51
N ILE A 191 -12.07 -1.89 2.51
CA ILE A 191 -11.04 -2.28 3.47
C ILE A 191 -11.21 -3.75 3.84
N THR A 192 -10.11 -4.49 4.04
CA THR A 192 -10.20 -5.85 4.56
C THR A 192 -10.18 -5.90 6.09
N GLU A 193 -11.05 -6.74 6.67
CA GLU A 193 -11.11 -6.96 8.11
C GLU A 193 -9.83 -7.60 8.64
N SER A 194 -9.23 -8.51 7.88
CA SER A 194 -8.03 -9.23 8.28
C SER A 194 -6.76 -8.38 8.34
N CYS A 195 -6.67 -7.27 7.60
CA CYS A 195 -5.51 -6.39 7.69
C CYS A 195 -5.66 -5.36 8.83
N VAL A 196 -6.87 -4.85 9.07
CA VAL A 196 -7.12 -3.76 10.04
C VAL A 196 -7.53 -4.25 11.42
N LEU A 197 -8.44 -5.21 11.50
CA LEU A 197 -9.06 -5.64 12.78
C LEU A 197 -8.31 -6.81 13.41
N ASN A 198 -7.18 -7.21 12.83
CA ASN A 198 -6.33 -8.25 13.37
C ASN A 198 -5.63 -7.79 14.65
N SER A 199 -5.51 -8.70 15.62
CA SER A 199 -4.87 -8.44 16.91
C SER A 199 -3.39 -8.06 16.80
N ASN A 200 -2.73 -8.36 15.67
CA ASN A 200 -1.36 -7.93 15.41
C ASN A 200 -1.25 -6.48 14.92
N ARG A 201 -2.38 -5.82 14.58
CA ARG A 201 -2.46 -4.38 14.29
C ARG A 201 -3.12 -3.63 15.43
N ASN A 202 -4.38 -3.93 15.69
CA ASN A 202 -5.23 -3.11 16.56
C ASN A 202 -5.89 -3.98 17.65
N PRO A 203 -5.12 -4.52 18.61
CA PRO A 203 -5.65 -5.38 19.66
C PRO A 203 -6.67 -4.65 20.53
N GLY A 204 -7.89 -5.20 20.59
CA GLY A 204 -8.97 -4.66 21.42
C GLY A 204 -9.75 -3.51 20.79
N VAL A 205 -9.41 -3.06 19.58
CA VAL A 205 -10.17 -2.05 18.84
C VAL A 205 -11.37 -2.71 18.19
N SER A 206 -12.57 -2.19 18.48
CA SER A 206 -13.78 -2.67 17.82
C SER A 206 -13.88 -2.15 16.39
N LYS A 207 -14.63 -2.86 15.56
CA LYS A 207 -14.95 -2.42 14.19
C LYS A 207 -15.56 -1.02 14.14
N ALA A 208 -16.41 -0.67 15.11
CA ALA A 208 -17.04 0.64 15.19
C ALA A 208 -16.03 1.75 15.50
N GLU A 209 -15.13 1.56 16.47
CA GLU A 209 -14.08 2.53 16.80
C GLU A 209 -13.11 2.73 15.63
N CYS A 210 -12.76 1.65 14.94
CA CYS A 210 -11.97 1.72 13.71
C CYS A 210 -12.68 2.54 12.63
N GLU A 211 -13.97 2.29 12.38
CA GLU A 211 -14.74 3.08 11.43
C GLU A 211 -14.81 4.56 11.80
N GLU A 212 -15.02 4.89 13.08
CA GLU A 212 -15.08 6.29 13.53
C GLU A 212 -13.77 7.02 13.25
N GLU A 213 -12.63 6.40 13.56
CA GLU A 213 -11.32 6.99 13.32
C GLU A 213 -11.02 7.17 11.83
N LEU A 214 -11.31 6.17 11.00
CA LEU A 214 -11.11 6.26 9.54
C LEU A 214 -12.05 7.30 8.90
N LYS A 215 -13.30 7.41 9.35
CA LYS A 215 -14.23 8.46 8.89
C LYS A 215 -13.73 9.86 9.25
N ARG A 216 -13.15 10.04 10.44
CA ARG A 216 -12.53 11.30 10.88
C ARG A 216 -11.31 11.66 10.03
N LEU A 217 -10.43 10.70 9.78
CA LEU A 217 -9.15 10.91 9.11
C LEU A 217 -9.29 11.09 7.59
N LEU A 218 -10.14 10.29 6.95
CA LEU A 218 -10.17 10.14 5.50
C LEU A 218 -11.44 10.73 4.86
N GLY A 219 -12.36 11.28 5.67
CA GLY A 219 -13.59 11.88 5.17
C GLY A 219 -14.66 10.88 4.74
N LEU A 220 -14.56 9.64 5.22
CA LEU A 220 -15.46 8.56 4.83
C LEU A 220 -16.85 8.72 5.45
N GLU A 221 -17.83 8.15 4.76
CA GLU A 221 -19.22 8.00 5.19
C GLU A 221 -19.59 6.51 5.23
N LYS A 222 -18.99 5.70 4.35
CA LYS A 222 -19.26 4.27 4.24
C LYS A 222 -17.97 3.48 4.03
N ILE A 223 -17.87 2.33 4.71
CA ILE A 223 -16.79 1.36 4.49
C ILE A 223 -17.41 0.03 4.07
N ILE A 224 -16.97 -0.48 2.92
CA ILE A 224 -17.29 -1.81 2.42
C ILE A 224 -16.22 -2.76 2.94
N TRP A 225 -16.62 -3.62 3.86
CA TRP A 225 -15.70 -4.55 4.51
C TRP A 225 -15.60 -5.87 3.74
N LEU A 226 -14.39 -6.19 3.32
CA LEU A 226 -14.04 -7.50 2.79
C LEU A 226 -13.41 -8.35 3.91
N PRO A 227 -13.63 -9.67 3.96
CA PRO A 227 -13.05 -10.50 5.01
C PRO A 227 -11.50 -10.61 5.00
N GLY A 228 -10.86 -10.50 3.83
CA GLY A 228 -9.42 -10.79 3.62
C GLY A 228 -8.95 -12.15 4.18
N ILE A 229 -7.65 -12.28 4.50
CA ILE A 229 -6.95 -13.54 4.84
C ILE A 229 -5.85 -13.38 5.91
N ALA A 230 -6.22 -13.40 7.18
CA ALA A 230 -5.24 -13.26 8.26
C ALA A 230 -4.19 -14.39 8.26
N GLY A 231 -2.91 -14.01 8.38
CA GLY A 231 -1.77 -14.90 8.56
C GLY A 231 -1.33 -15.69 7.33
N LYS A 232 -1.82 -15.34 6.13
CA LYS A 232 -1.46 -16.02 4.87
C LYS A 232 -0.30 -15.34 4.18
N ASP A 233 -0.43 -14.06 3.84
CA ASP A 233 0.66 -13.23 3.38
C ASP A 233 1.14 -12.26 4.49
N ILE A 234 2.20 -11.50 4.23
CA ILE A 234 2.77 -10.59 5.23
C ILE A 234 1.79 -9.48 5.62
N THR A 235 0.98 -9.01 4.69
CA THR A 235 0.06 -7.89 4.89
C THR A 235 -1.23 -8.28 5.60
N ASP A 236 -1.49 -9.58 5.75
CA ASP A 236 -2.77 -10.14 6.21
C ASP A 236 -3.94 -9.81 5.26
N GLY A 237 -3.66 -9.76 3.96
CA GLY A 237 -4.63 -9.51 2.89
C GLY A 237 -4.96 -8.03 2.71
N HIS A 238 -3.99 -7.21 2.30
CA HIS A 238 -4.22 -5.82 1.90
C HIS A 238 -5.25 -5.68 0.78
N THR A 239 -6.00 -4.57 0.84
CA THR A 239 -7.09 -4.28 -0.10
C THR A 239 -6.57 -4.03 -1.50
N ASP A 240 -5.39 -3.45 -1.66
CA ASP A 240 -4.79 -3.14 -2.96
C ASP A 240 -4.41 -4.38 -3.81
N PHE A 241 -4.49 -5.58 -3.23
CA PHE A 241 -4.44 -6.86 -3.93
C PHE A 241 -5.82 -7.47 -4.24
N TYR A 242 -6.91 -6.88 -3.74
CA TYR A 242 -8.27 -7.39 -3.90
C TYR A 242 -9.19 -6.49 -4.69
N ALA A 243 -9.16 -5.18 -4.44
CA ALA A 243 -10.10 -4.24 -5.02
C ALA A 243 -9.49 -2.83 -5.13
N ARG A 244 -9.66 -2.20 -6.28
CA ARG A 244 -9.31 -0.81 -6.56
C ARG A 244 -10.49 -0.10 -7.19
N PHE A 245 -10.81 1.13 -6.79
CA PHE A 245 -11.70 1.99 -7.55
C PHE A 245 -11.01 2.43 -8.84
N THR A 246 -11.75 2.44 -9.94
CA THR A 246 -11.28 3.05 -11.20
C THR A 246 -11.84 4.46 -11.35
N HIS A 247 -13.03 4.67 -10.80
CA HIS A 247 -13.70 5.94 -10.59
C HIS A 247 -14.91 5.70 -9.66
N PRO A 248 -15.57 6.75 -9.12
CA PRO A 248 -16.72 6.57 -8.26
C PRO A 248 -17.78 5.64 -8.86
N GLY A 249 -18.17 4.62 -8.10
CA GLY A 249 -19.16 3.60 -8.48
C GLY A 249 -18.64 2.41 -9.31
N THR A 250 -17.38 2.38 -9.73
CA THR A 250 -16.78 1.25 -10.46
C THR A 250 -15.51 0.75 -9.77
N VAL A 251 -15.45 -0.57 -9.58
CA VAL A 251 -14.35 -1.26 -8.92
C VAL A 251 -13.77 -2.29 -9.87
N VAL A 252 -12.45 -2.34 -9.95
CA VAL A 252 -11.72 -3.48 -10.49
C VAL A 252 -11.27 -4.38 -9.34
N ALA A 253 -11.50 -5.68 -9.46
CA ALA A 253 -11.24 -6.67 -8.41
C ALA A 253 -10.35 -7.82 -8.90
N GLY A 254 -9.42 -8.25 -8.04
CA GLY A 254 -8.55 -9.38 -8.30
C GLY A 254 -9.32 -10.71 -8.27
N LEU A 255 -9.05 -11.58 -9.24
CA LEU A 255 -9.63 -12.91 -9.33
C LEU A 255 -8.52 -13.95 -9.49
N GLU A 256 -8.22 -14.64 -8.39
CA GLU A 256 -7.39 -15.84 -8.41
C GLU A 256 -8.08 -16.92 -9.23
N GLN A 257 -7.44 -17.67 -10.11
CA GLN A 257 -8.07 -18.76 -10.86
C GLN A 257 -7.61 -20.16 -10.42
N ASP A 258 -6.51 -20.28 -9.69
CA ASP A 258 -6.00 -21.55 -9.20
C ASP A 258 -6.78 -22.04 -7.96
N PRO A 259 -7.51 -23.16 -8.04
CA PRO A 259 -8.23 -23.74 -6.88
C PRO A 259 -7.34 -24.15 -5.71
N SER A 260 -6.02 -24.26 -5.92
CA SER A 260 -5.05 -24.61 -4.87
C SER A 260 -4.58 -23.40 -4.05
N SER A 261 -4.72 -22.19 -4.61
CA SER A 261 -4.36 -20.94 -3.95
C SER A 261 -5.27 -20.66 -2.75
N PHE A 262 -4.70 -20.14 -1.66
CA PHE A 262 -5.48 -19.71 -0.52
C PHE A 262 -6.43 -18.55 -0.86
N ASP A 263 -6.17 -17.82 -1.95
CA ASP A 263 -7.00 -16.71 -2.43
C ASP A 263 -8.20 -17.16 -3.27
N TYR A 264 -8.26 -18.43 -3.67
CA TYR A 264 -9.30 -18.89 -4.57
C TYR A 264 -10.70 -18.64 -3.99
N ALA A 265 -10.98 -19.18 -2.81
CA ALA A 265 -12.29 -19.04 -2.19
C ALA A 265 -12.58 -17.58 -1.75
N ILE A 266 -11.56 -16.86 -1.29
CA ILE A 266 -11.75 -15.54 -0.71
C ILE A 266 -12.08 -14.49 -1.77
N THR A 267 -11.41 -14.52 -2.92
CA THR A 267 -11.65 -13.58 -4.04
C THR A 267 -13.07 -13.70 -4.58
N ARG A 268 -13.66 -14.90 -4.66
CA ARG A 268 -15.08 -15.05 -5.05
C ARG A 268 -16.02 -14.45 -4.00
N ARG A 269 -15.73 -14.68 -2.72
CA ARG A 269 -16.50 -14.09 -1.63
C ARG A 269 -16.41 -12.56 -1.65
N HIS A 270 -15.24 -12.00 -1.98
CA HIS A 270 -15.10 -10.56 -2.18
C HIS A 270 -15.96 -10.06 -3.33
N LEU A 271 -15.95 -10.75 -4.48
CA LEU A 271 -16.80 -10.39 -5.62
C LEU A 271 -18.30 -10.40 -5.27
N ASP A 272 -18.77 -11.39 -4.51
CA ASP A 272 -20.16 -11.45 -4.07
C ASP A 272 -20.54 -10.24 -3.19
N ILE A 273 -19.65 -9.84 -2.28
CA ILE A 273 -19.83 -8.66 -1.43
C ILE A 273 -19.84 -7.38 -2.29
N LEU A 274 -18.84 -7.20 -3.16
CA LEU A 274 -18.71 -6.01 -4.00
C LEU A 274 -19.91 -5.84 -4.94
N ARG A 275 -20.37 -6.92 -5.59
CA ARG A 275 -21.53 -6.89 -6.50
C ARG A 275 -22.85 -6.62 -5.79
N ALA A 276 -22.94 -6.91 -4.50
CA ALA A 276 -24.11 -6.61 -3.67
C ALA A 276 -24.03 -5.22 -3.02
N ALA A 277 -22.85 -4.60 -3.00
CA ALA A 277 -22.64 -3.34 -2.32
C ALA A 277 -23.14 -2.12 -3.12
N THR A 278 -23.37 -1.05 -2.36
CA THR A 278 -23.52 0.30 -2.88
C THR A 278 -22.45 1.19 -2.26
N ASP A 279 -22.12 2.29 -2.89
CA ASP A 279 -21.20 3.28 -2.32
C ASP A 279 -21.93 4.27 -1.39
N ALA A 280 -21.21 5.28 -0.88
CA ALA A 280 -21.75 6.31 0.02
C ALA A 280 -22.83 7.19 -0.65
N LYS A 281 -22.82 7.30 -1.98
CA LYS A 281 -23.83 8.03 -2.75
C LYS A 281 -25.02 7.16 -3.18
N GLY A 282 -25.02 5.89 -2.78
CA GLY A 282 -26.10 4.94 -3.07
C GLY A 282 -26.04 4.31 -4.46
N ARG A 283 -24.95 4.51 -5.22
CA ARG A 283 -24.75 3.83 -6.51
C ARG A 283 -24.41 2.38 -6.24
N ARG A 284 -24.99 1.45 -7.00
CA ARG A 284 -24.56 0.05 -6.98
C ARG A 284 -23.21 -0.05 -7.68
N LEU A 285 -22.26 -0.79 -7.11
CA LEU A 285 -20.95 -0.95 -7.71
C LEU A 285 -21.03 -1.76 -9.00
N GLU A 286 -20.45 -1.22 -10.07
CA GLU A 286 -20.00 -2.00 -11.21
C GLU A 286 -18.68 -2.68 -10.84
N VAL A 287 -18.56 -3.98 -11.12
CA VAL A 287 -17.40 -4.79 -10.71
C VAL A 287 -16.79 -5.48 -11.92
N VAL A 288 -15.60 -5.04 -12.31
CA VAL A 288 -14.76 -5.65 -13.35
C VAL A 288 -13.69 -6.50 -12.69
N THR A 289 -13.27 -7.61 -13.32
CA THR A 289 -12.28 -8.53 -12.73
C THR A 289 -10.97 -8.52 -13.51
N LEU A 290 -9.85 -8.54 -12.78
CA LEU A 290 -8.53 -8.85 -13.33
C LEU A 290 -8.10 -10.23 -12.83
N GLU A 291 -7.82 -11.13 -13.77
CA GLU A 291 -7.31 -12.46 -13.45
C GLU A 291 -5.81 -12.41 -13.20
N GLY A 292 -5.31 -13.24 -12.27
CA GLY A 292 -3.88 -13.50 -12.14
C GLY A 292 -3.29 -14.23 -13.36
N PRO A 293 -1.96 -14.20 -13.55
CA PRO A 293 -1.30 -14.95 -14.62
C PRO A 293 -1.45 -16.46 -14.38
N SER A 294 -1.61 -17.24 -15.46
CA SER A 294 -1.61 -18.70 -15.37
C SER A 294 -0.20 -19.28 -15.19
N THR A 295 0.82 -18.52 -15.61
CA THR A 295 2.24 -18.86 -15.49
C THR A 295 3.06 -17.61 -15.28
N ILE A 296 4.16 -17.72 -14.53
CA ILE A 296 5.16 -16.65 -14.37
C ILE A 296 6.51 -17.06 -14.97
N ARG A 297 7.35 -16.06 -15.24
CA ARG A 297 8.78 -16.29 -15.49
C ARG A 297 9.42 -16.92 -14.27
N GLN A 298 10.16 -18.01 -14.47
CA GLN A 298 10.70 -18.82 -13.37
C GLN A 298 12.01 -18.28 -12.78
N THR A 299 12.66 -17.32 -13.44
CA THR A 299 13.99 -16.82 -13.05
C THR A 299 14.04 -16.28 -11.62
N TYR A 300 12.97 -15.62 -11.18
CA TYR A 300 12.86 -15.00 -9.85
C TYR A 300 11.59 -15.44 -9.10
N ALA A 301 11.00 -16.56 -9.50
CA ALA A 301 9.86 -17.13 -8.79
C ALA A 301 10.26 -17.46 -7.34
N SER A 302 9.36 -17.17 -6.41
CA SER A 302 9.51 -17.44 -4.98
C SER A 302 8.15 -17.84 -4.38
N ASP A 303 8.17 -18.43 -3.19
CA ASP A 303 6.92 -18.74 -2.45
C ASP A 303 6.14 -17.46 -2.09
N ASP A 304 6.84 -16.33 -1.99
CA ASP A 304 6.28 -15.01 -1.71
C ASP A 304 5.95 -14.25 -3.00
N PHE A 305 6.02 -14.85 -4.20
CA PHE A 305 5.87 -14.10 -5.45
C PHE A 305 4.43 -13.59 -5.64
N ALA A 306 4.24 -12.27 -5.60
CA ALA A 306 2.93 -11.64 -5.73
C ALA A 306 2.55 -11.40 -7.19
N THR A 307 1.53 -12.11 -7.67
CA THR A 307 1.10 -12.09 -9.08
C THR A 307 -0.12 -11.21 -9.38
N GLY A 308 -0.33 -10.17 -8.57
CA GLY A 308 -1.51 -9.32 -8.66
C GLY A 308 -1.41 -8.24 -9.74
N TYR A 309 -2.02 -8.45 -10.91
CA TYR A 309 -2.16 -7.40 -11.94
C TYR A 309 -2.92 -6.16 -11.45
N ILE A 310 -3.77 -6.34 -10.44
CA ILE A 310 -4.51 -5.28 -9.77
C ILE A 310 -3.60 -4.31 -8.99
N ASN A 311 -2.37 -4.69 -8.66
CA ASN A 311 -1.41 -3.85 -7.93
C ASN A 311 -0.72 -2.84 -8.87
N PHE A 312 -1.51 -2.21 -9.75
CA PHE A 312 -1.10 -1.11 -10.63
C PHE A 312 -1.15 0.22 -9.88
N TYR A 313 -0.43 1.22 -10.39
CA TYR A 313 -0.44 2.58 -9.88
C TYR A 313 -0.99 3.55 -10.92
N LEU A 314 -1.87 4.47 -10.50
CA LEU A 314 -2.31 5.59 -11.32
C LEU A 314 -1.36 6.77 -11.10
N CYS A 315 -0.73 7.27 -12.16
CA CYS A 315 -0.12 8.60 -12.19
C CYS A 315 -0.87 9.47 -13.18
N ASN A 316 -0.69 10.79 -13.16
CA ASN A 316 -1.54 11.78 -13.86
C ASN A 316 -2.15 11.30 -15.19
N ASP A 317 -1.33 11.02 -16.21
CA ASP A 317 -1.82 10.64 -17.55
C ASP A 317 -1.51 9.18 -17.91
N ALA A 318 -1.15 8.33 -16.94
CA ALA A 318 -0.80 6.92 -17.19
C ALA A 318 -1.20 5.96 -16.06
N VAL A 319 -1.33 4.68 -16.43
CA VAL A 319 -1.47 3.55 -15.51
C VAL A 319 -0.22 2.69 -15.63
N ILE A 320 0.54 2.58 -14.55
CA ILE A 320 1.73 1.74 -14.51
C ILE A 320 1.34 0.38 -13.93
N ALA A 321 1.27 -0.62 -14.79
CA ALA A 321 0.77 -1.96 -14.46
C ALA A 321 1.89 -3.00 -14.48
N PRO A 322 1.82 -4.04 -13.64
CA PRO A 322 2.78 -5.14 -13.68
C PRO A 322 2.55 -6.03 -14.91
N GLN A 323 3.62 -6.71 -15.33
CA GLN A 323 3.68 -7.65 -16.44
C GLN A 323 4.47 -8.87 -16.00
N PHE A 324 3.92 -10.07 -16.13
CA PHE A 324 4.47 -11.30 -15.52
C PHE A 324 5.00 -12.34 -16.53
N GLY A 325 4.84 -12.07 -17.83
CA GLY A 325 5.30 -12.96 -18.90
C GLY A 325 4.23 -13.91 -19.42
N ASP A 326 3.04 -13.93 -18.83
CA ASP A 326 1.86 -14.57 -19.39
C ASP A 326 1.28 -13.67 -20.51
N LYS A 327 1.71 -13.91 -21.75
CA LYS A 327 1.29 -13.10 -22.91
C LYS A 327 -0.23 -12.97 -23.06
N ARG A 328 -1.01 -13.96 -22.61
CA ARG A 328 -2.47 -13.90 -22.71
C ARG A 328 -3.02 -12.96 -21.64
N THR A 329 -2.65 -13.19 -20.39
CA THR A 329 -3.17 -12.39 -19.27
C THR A 329 -2.60 -10.97 -19.29
N ASP A 330 -1.32 -10.78 -19.62
CA ASP A 330 -0.70 -9.47 -19.82
C ASP A 330 -1.53 -8.62 -20.80
N ARG A 331 -1.85 -9.16 -22.00
CA ARG A 331 -2.66 -8.47 -23.02
C ARG A 331 -4.10 -8.22 -22.56
N ASN A 332 -4.69 -9.18 -21.84
CA ASN A 332 -6.05 -9.05 -21.32
C ASN A 332 -6.13 -7.93 -20.27
N THR A 333 -5.20 -7.92 -19.32
CA THR A 333 -5.04 -6.86 -18.31
C THR A 333 -4.87 -5.50 -18.98
N HIS A 334 -3.98 -5.38 -19.97
CA HIS A 334 -3.83 -4.13 -20.70
C HIS A 334 -5.14 -3.67 -21.35
N THR A 335 -5.88 -4.58 -21.98
CA THR A 335 -7.14 -4.24 -22.66
C THR A 335 -8.17 -3.74 -21.65
N ILE A 336 -8.36 -4.45 -20.55
CA ILE A 336 -9.31 -4.08 -19.49
C ILE A 336 -8.92 -2.74 -18.85
N LEU A 337 -7.65 -2.54 -18.50
CA LEU A 337 -7.19 -1.27 -17.92
C LEU A 337 -7.36 -0.12 -18.92
N GLN A 338 -7.13 -0.34 -20.21
CA GLN A 338 -7.33 0.70 -21.24
C GLN A 338 -8.81 1.09 -21.37
N GLU A 339 -9.74 0.14 -21.22
CA GLU A 339 -11.18 0.42 -21.21
C GLU A 339 -11.61 1.20 -19.96
N LEU A 340 -11.05 0.84 -18.80
CA LEU A 340 -11.35 1.49 -17.51
C LEU A 340 -10.73 2.89 -17.38
N PHE A 341 -9.58 3.12 -18.01
CA PHE A 341 -8.82 4.38 -17.95
C PHE A 341 -8.55 4.91 -19.37
N ALA A 342 -9.64 5.23 -20.10
CA ALA A 342 -9.58 5.59 -21.51
C ALA A 342 -8.75 6.85 -21.82
N ASP A 343 -8.53 7.71 -20.83
CA ASP A 343 -7.76 8.94 -20.89
C ASP A 343 -6.29 8.77 -20.47
N ARG A 344 -5.87 7.55 -20.09
CA ARG A 344 -4.52 7.25 -19.63
C ARG A 344 -3.78 6.28 -20.56
N GLU A 345 -2.47 6.49 -20.66
CA GLU A 345 -1.56 5.53 -21.28
C GLU A 345 -1.36 4.32 -20.36
N ILE A 346 -1.53 3.10 -20.88
CA ILE A 346 -1.27 1.88 -20.10
C ILE A 346 0.16 1.40 -20.35
N ILE A 347 1.01 1.43 -19.32
CA ILE A 347 2.40 0.99 -19.42
C ILE A 347 2.61 -0.24 -18.55
N GLN A 348 2.91 -1.36 -19.19
CA GLN A 348 3.18 -2.64 -18.54
C GLN A 348 4.68 -2.85 -18.34
N LEU A 349 5.08 -3.09 -17.08
CA LEU A 349 6.47 -3.26 -16.68
C LEU A 349 6.74 -4.65 -16.11
N ASN A 350 7.85 -5.26 -16.53
CA ASN A 350 8.38 -6.42 -15.82
C ASN A 350 8.89 -5.98 -14.45
N ILE A 351 8.23 -6.47 -13.40
CA ILE A 351 8.55 -6.19 -12.00
C ILE A 351 8.90 -7.45 -11.21
N ASP A 352 9.36 -8.52 -11.86
CA ASP A 352 9.60 -9.81 -11.20
C ASP A 352 10.49 -9.70 -9.96
N GLY A 353 11.45 -8.76 -9.94
CA GLY A 353 12.29 -8.49 -8.78
C GLY A 353 11.51 -7.95 -7.59
N ILE A 354 10.58 -7.00 -7.80
CA ILE A 354 9.68 -6.49 -6.75
C ILE A 354 8.65 -7.56 -6.36
N ALA A 355 8.05 -8.23 -7.35
CA ALA A 355 7.03 -9.25 -7.16
C ALA A 355 7.54 -10.43 -6.32
N ALA A 356 8.81 -10.82 -6.48
CA ALA A 356 9.45 -11.86 -5.69
C ALA A 356 9.50 -11.57 -4.17
N GLY A 357 9.30 -10.31 -3.78
CA GLY A 357 9.16 -9.86 -2.39
C GLY A 357 7.72 -9.67 -1.92
N GLY A 358 6.71 -10.19 -2.62
CA GLY A 358 5.34 -10.22 -2.09
C GLY A 358 4.54 -8.93 -2.22
N GLY A 359 4.95 -8.02 -3.10
CA GLY A 359 4.19 -6.81 -3.42
C GLY A 359 4.28 -6.47 -4.91
N GLY A 360 3.70 -5.34 -5.32
CA GLY A 360 3.75 -4.88 -6.71
C GLY A 360 4.11 -3.41 -6.83
N ILE A 361 3.66 -2.79 -7.92
CA ILE A 361 3.96 -1.39 -8.22
C ILE A 361 3.27 -0.49 -7.21
N HIS A 362 1.99 -0.74 -6.92
CA HIS A 362 1.22 0.06 -6.00
C HIS A 362 1.80 0.07 -4.57
N CYS A 363 2.33 -1.06 -4.11
CA CYS A 363 2.99 -1.17 -2.80
C CYS A 363 4.31 -0.37 -2.72
N ALA A 364 4.95 -0.11 -3.87
CA ALA A 364 6.21 0.62 -3.96
C ALA A 364 6.03 2.13 -4.24
N THR A 365 4.79 2.63 -4.27
CA THR A 365 4.45 4.00 -4.65
C THR A 365 3.46 4.64 -3.69
N GLN A 366 3.57 5.95 -3.45
CA GLN A 366 2.62 6.74 -2.68
C GLN A 366 2.37 8.07 -3.38
N GLN A 367 1.13 8.33 -3.79
CA GLN A 367 0.72 9.57 -4.46
C GLN A 367 0.61 10.74 -3.49
N GLN A 368 1.08 11.91 -3.91
CA GLN A 368 0.81 13.20 -3.28
C GLN A 368 -0.17 14.01 -4.15
N PRO A 369 -1.37 14.34 -3.67
CA PRO A 369 -2.37 15.03 -4.47
C PRO A 369 -2.09 16.52 -4.63
N ARG A 370 -2.47 17.06 -5.81
CA ARG A 370 -3.01 18.42 -6.05
C ARG A 370 -2.60 19.57 -5.15
#